data_AF-A0A5K1AWV2-F1
#
_entry.id   AF-A0A5K1AWV2-F1
#
_cell.length_a   1.000
_cell.length_b   1.000
_cell.length_c   1.000
_cell.angle_alpha   90.00
_cell.angle_beta   90.00
_cell.angle_gamma   90.00
#
_symmetry.space_group_name_H-M   'P 1'
#
loop_
_entity.id
_entity.type
_entity.pdbx_description
1 polymer ?
#
loop_
_entity_poly.entity_id
_entity_poly.type
_entity_poly.pdbx_seq_one_letter_code
_entity_poly.pdbx_strand_id
1 'polypeptide(L)' 'MGSLCNSLLLAVLLMSIAVEGTQADVVVSGSVFCDQCKDGRWSLFDYPLN' A
#
# COMPACT_ATOMS: atom_id res chain seq x y z
N MET A 1 -32.64 17.94 20.60
CA MET A 1 -31.53 16.96 20.60
C MET A 1 -31.70 15.81 19.59
N GLY A 2 -32.90 15.29 19.33
CA GLY A 2 -33.09 14.16 18.39
C GLY A 2 -32.84 14.45 16.90
N SER A 3 -33.21 15.64 16.41
CA SER A 3 -33.09 15.98 14.97
C SER A 3 -31.64 16.17 14.49
N LEU A 4 -30.78 16.75 15.35
CA LEU A 4 -29.36 16.99 15.06
C LEU A 4 -28.56 15.67 15.01
N CYS A 5 -28.87 14.74 15.92
CA CYS A 5 -28.27 13.40 15.95
C CYS A 5 -28.61 12.61 14.67
N ASN A 6 -29.87 12.71 14.20
CA ASN A 6 -30.31 12.05 12.99
C ASN A 6 -29.61 12.59 11.73
N SER A 7 -29.42 13.92 11.66
CA SER A 7 -28.69 14.53 10.54
C SER A 7 -27.21 14.14 10.52
N LEU A 8 -26.59 14.00 11.69
CA LEU A 8 -25.18 13.60 11.80
C LEU A 8 -24.98 12.14 11.36
N LEU A 9 -25.87 11.24 11.80
CA LEU A 9 -25.86 9.84 11.39
C LEU A 9 -26.04 9.69 9.87
N LEU A 10 -26.95 10.47 9.29
CA LEU A 10 -27.17 10.48 7.84
C LEU A 10 -25.92 10.96 7.08
N ALA A 11 -25.25 12.01 7.56
CA ALA A 11 -24.03 12.52 6.94
C ALA A 11 -22.88 11.49 6.98
N VAL A 12 -22.70 10.79 8.10
CA VAL A 12 -21.69 9.73 8.23
C VAL A 12 -21.98 8.57 7.27
N LEU A 13 -23.26 8.16 7.17
CA LEU A 13 -23.66 7.08 6.26
C LEU A 13 -23.36 7.45 4.80
N LEU A 14 -23.67 8.68 4.38
CA LEU A 14 -23.40 9.16 3.02
C LEU A 14 -21.91 9.22 2.70
N MET A 15 -21.07 9.65 3.65
CA MET A 15 -19.62 9.68 3.47
C MET A 15 -19.02 8.28 3.33
N SER A 16 -19.58 7.28 4.03
CA SER A 16 -19.10 5.88 3.93
C SER A 16 -19.40 5.23 2.57
N ILE A 17 -20.45 5.66 1.87
CA ILE A 17 -20.79 5.17 0.52
C ILE A 17 -19.83 5.74 -0.53
N ALA A 18 -19.26 6.92 -0.28
CA ALA A 18 -18.30 7.56 -1.18
C ALA A 18 -16.87 6.99 -1.05
N VAL A 19 -16.60 6.14 -0.06
CA VAL A 19 -15.32 5.43 0.07
C VAL A 19 -15.41 4.09 -0.65
N GLU A 20 -15.52 4.14 -1.98
CA GLU A 20 -15.20 2.98 -2.79
C GLU A 20 -13.67 2.80 -2.78
N GLY A 21 -13.20 1.56 -2.65
CA GLY A 21 -11.77 1.26 -2.67
C GLY A 21 -11.14 1.82 -3.94
N THR A 22 -10.12 2.69 -3.80
CA THR A 22 -9.43 3.23 -4.96
C THR A 22 -8.76 2.08 -5.71
N GLN A 23 -9.20 1.81 -6.94
CA GLN A 23 -8.53 0.86 -7.81
C GLN A 23 -7.18 1.47 -8.22
N ALA A 24 -6.11 1.00 -7.59
CA ALA A 24 -4.75 1.43 -7.86
C ALA A 24 -3.95 0.20 -8.30
N ASP A 25 -3.52 0.21 -9.57
CA ASP A 25 -2.53 -0.74 -10.07
C ASP A 25 -1.14 -0.19 -9.77
N VAL A 26 -0.36 -0.95 -8.99
CA VAL A 26 1.04 -0.65 -8.67
C VAL A 26 1.92 -1.74 -9.23
N VAL A 27 2.90 -1.35 -10.05
CA VAL A 27 3.98 -2.22 -10.50
C VAL A 27 5.19 -1.96 -9.61
N VAL A 28 5.71 -3.03 -9.00
CA VAL A 28 6.97 -3.00 -8.25
C VAL A 28 8.05 -3.61 -9.13
N SER A 29 9.06 -2.83 -9.49
CA SER A 29 10.22 -3.27 -10.26
C SER A 29 11.50 -3.20 -9.43
N GLY A 30 12.39 -4.16 -9.61
CA GLY A 30 13.70 -4.19 -8.97
C GLY A 30 14.65 -5.17 -9.64
N SER A 31 15.90 -5.19 -9.19
CA SER A 31 16.94 -6.08 -9.68
C SER A 31 17.25 -7.16 -8.64
N VAL A 32 17.51 -8.38 -9.11
CA VAL A 32 17.93 -9.50 -8.25
C VAL A 32 19.44 -9.66 -8.36
N PHE A 33 20.10 -9.78 -7.22
CA PHE A 33 21.54 -10.03 -7.13
C PHE A 33 21.80 -11.33 -6.39
N CYS A 34 22.82 -12.09 -6.82
CA CYS A 34 23.32 -13.23 -6.08
C CYS A 34 24.35 -12.77 -5.05
N ASP A 35 24.05 -13.06 -3.79
CA ASP A 35 24.95 -12.85 -2.66
C ASP A 35 25.99 -13.97 -2.61
N GLN A 36 27.19 -13.68 -3.14
CA GLN A 36 28.30 -14.64 -3.16
C GLN A 36 28.84 -14.92 -1.76
N CYS A 37 28.74 -13.95 -0.85
CA CYS A 37 29.30 -14.04 0.49
C CYS A 37 28.32 -14.69 1.48
N LYS A 38 27.04 -14.80 1.12
CA LYS A 38 25.93 -15.32 1.93
C LYS A 38 25.76 -14.58 3.25
N ASP A 39 26.08 -13.29 3.27
CA ASP A 39 26.02 -12.46 4.47
C ASP A 39 24.75 -11.59 4.54
N GLY A 40 23.94 -11.59 3.48
CA GLY A 40 22.71 -10.81 3.37
C GLY A 40 22.93 -9.31 3.22
N ARG A 41 24.16 -8.88 2.89
CA ARG A 41 24.53 -7.48 2.70
C ARG A 41 24.87 -7.23 1.25
N TRP A 42 24.56 -6.03 0.78
CA TRP A 42 25.04 -5.62 -0.52
C TRP A 42 26.54 -5.38 -0.47
N SER A 43 27.28 -6.05 -1.35
CA SER A 43 28.74 -6.09 -1.38
C SER A 43 29.28 -5.89 -2.79
N LEU A 44 30.57 -5.53 -2.88
CA LEU A 44 31.31 -5.42 -4.15
C LEU A 44 31.39 -6.74 -4.91
N PHE A 45 31.16 -7.87 -4.24
CA PHE A 45 31.24 -9.21 -4.83
C PHE A 45 29.87 -9.76 -5.26
N ASP A 46 28.78 -9.04 -5.00
CA ASP A 46 27.45 -9.42 -5.47
C ASP A 46 27.31 -9.11 -6.96
N TYR A 47 26.52 -9.90 -7.67
CA TYR A 47 26.36 -9.76 -9.12
C TYR A 47 24.91 -9.97 -9.55
N PRO A 48 24.44 -9.26 -10.60
CA PRO A 48 23.07 -9.33 -11.04
C PRO A 48 22.74 -10.70 -11.63
N LEU A 49 21.52 -11.16 -11.39
CA LEU A 49 20.94 -12.33 -12.04
C LEU A 49 19.94 -11.87 -13.11
N ASN A 50 20.05 -12.44 -14.31
CA ASN A 50 19.10 -12.25 -15.42
C ASN A 50 18.16 -13.45 -15.52
#